data_AF-A0A368ULX2-F1
#
_entry.id   AF-A0A368ULX2-F1
#
_cell.length_a   1.000
_cell.length_b   1.000
_cell.length_c   1.000
_cell.angle_alpha   90.00
_cell.angle_beta   90.00
_cell.angle_gamma   90.00
#
_symmetry.space_group_name_H-M   'P 1'
#
loop_
_entity.id
_entity.type
_entity.pdbx_description
1 polymer ?
#
loop_
_entity_poly.entity_id
_entity_poly.type
_entity_poly.pdbx_seq_one_letter_code
_entity_poly.pdbx_strand_id
1 'polypeptide(L)'
;MAKFGEGDKRWIVAERPDGTNVHNWHWAETNCLEWSRTFFKNNFSNVAVGGGDGDATITIKKVEKLDGEAYVNVRKGKVIPGYEISVRLAWEGEARDANGKVLQRKEEVNKSEGKKGFKLISLTEKFNCRARDLFEILMDENRWRGFTQSNARISKEVGGEFSIFDGSVTGKNLELEEGMLIVQRWRFGSWPDGIESMVRIMFEEPEDGVTVVKLTHSDVPEEDRYGNATVVENTERGWRDLIFQRIRTAFARKDYWIGNFPRKTKCLLQ
;
A
#
# COMPACT_ATOMS: atom_id res chain seq x y z
N MET A 1 -0.67 36.98 -37.53
CA MET A 1 0.48 36.05 -37.42
C MET A 1 1.74 36.88 -37.61
N ALA A 2 2.74 36.76 -36.74
CA ALA A 2 4.03 37.41 -36.97
C ALA A 2 4.64 36.83 -38.25
N LYS A 3 5.17 37.68 -39.14
CA LYS A 3 5.82 37.21 -40.36
C LYS A 3 7.17 36.61 -40.00
N PHE A 4 7.53 35.52 -40.66
CA PHE A 4 8.84 34.89 -40.50
C PHE A 4 9.93 35.91 -40.85
N GLY A 5 10.84 36.20 -39.91
CA GLY A 5 11.94 37.17 -40.08
C GLY A 5 11.64 38.61 -39.67
N GLU A 6 10.38 39.00 -39.48
CA GLU A 6 10.01 40.29 -38.87
C GLU A 6 9.79 40.08 -37.38
N GLY A 7 10.84 40.24 -36.57
CA GLY A 7 10.75 40.16 -35.12
C GLY A 7 9.71 41.14 -34.58
N ASP A 8 8.52 40.65 -34.26
CA ASP A 8 7.47 41.45 -33.62
C ASP A 8 7.94 41.82 -32.21
N LYS A 9 8.09 43.13 -31.92
CA LYS A 9 8.56 43.63 -30.62
C LYS A 9 7.70 43.15 -29.43
N ARG A 10 6.46 42.72 -29.67
CA ARG A 10 5.59 42.12 -28.64
C ARG A 10 6.05 40.71 -28.24
N TRP A 11 6.86 40.05 -29.07
CA TRP A 11 7.35 38.69 -28.87
C TRP A 11 8.87 38.74 -28.80
N ILE A 12 9.44 38.47 -27.63
CA ILE A 12 10.89 38.28 -27.50
C ILE A 12 11.21 36.90 -28.09
N VAL A 13 11.38 36.82 -29.41
CA VAL A 13 11.79 35.61 -30.15
C VAL A 13 13.30 35.62 -30.41
N ALA A 14 14.06 36.44 -29.69
CA ALA A 14 15.52 36.38 -29.72
C ALA A 14 15.98 35.33 -28.71
N GLU A 15 16.78 34.37 -29.17
CA GLU A 15 17.58 33.53 -28.26
C GLU A 15 18.46 34.45 -27.41
N ARG A 16 18.28 34.39 -26.09
CA ARG A 16 19.18 35.11 -25.19
C ARG A 16 20.37 34.21 -24.85
N PRO A 17 21.59 34.77 -24.77
CA PRO A 17 22.78 34.01 -24.35
C PRO A 17 22.65 33.37 -22.96
N ASP A 18 21.78 33.93 -22.11
CA ASP A 18 21.56 33.45 -20.74
C ASP A 18 20.52 32.32 -20.63
N GLY A 19 19.77 32.02 -21.70
CA GLY A 19 18.71 31.01 -21.68
C GLY A 19 17.52 31.35 -20.77
N THR A 20 17.35 32.59 -20.32
CA THR A 20 16.32 32.95 -19.33
C THR A 20 14.90 32.75 -19.89
N ASN A 21 14.09 31.94 -19.19
CA ASN A 21 12.69 31.65 -19.50
C ASN A 21 11.76 32.84 -19.14
N VAL A 22 11.82 33.91 -19.92
CA VAL A 22 11.00 35.12 -19.65
C VAL A 22 9.52 34.84 -19.87
N HIS A 23 8.70 35.35 -18.95
CA HIS A 23 7.26 35.11 -18.83
C HIS A 23 6.85 33.63 -18.66
N ASN A 24 7.79 32.72 -18.40
CA ASN A 24 7.52 31.30 -18.17
C ASN A 24 6.70 30.62 -19.31
N TRP A 25 7.06 30.92 -20.56
CA TRP A 25 6.44 30.28 -21.73
C TRP A 25 6.95 28.86 -21.95
N HIS A 26 8.22 28.61 -21.61
CA HIS A 26 8.78 27.27 -21.62
C HIS A 26 8.42 26.55 -20.31
N TRP A 27 8.18 25.24 -20.41
CA TRP A 27 7.98 24.41 -19.22
C TRP A 27 9.27 24.45 -18.39
N ALA A 28 9.15 24.89 -17.14
CA ALA A 28 10.16 24.67 -16.11
C ALA A 28 9.55 23.84 -14.97
N GLU A 29 10.24 22.78 -14.57
CA GLU A 29 9.91 21.95 -13.40
C GLU A 29 10.97 22.16 -12.34
N THR A 30 10.56 22.34 -11.10
CA THR A 30 11.46 22.35 -9.94
C THR A 30 11.13 21.17 -9.05
N ASN A 31 12.10 20.28 -8.83
CA ASN A 31 11.98 19.21 -7.84
C ASN A 31 11.96 19.82 -6.43
N CYS A 32 10.91 19.53 -5.68
CA CYS A 32 10.67 20.00 -4.32
C CYS A 32 10.73 18.86 -3.28
N LEU A 33 11.17 17.66 -3.64
CA LEU A 33 11.23 16.51 -2.73
C LEU A 33 12.18 16.77 -1.54
N GLU A 34 13.34 17.37 -1.78
CA GLU A 34 14.29 17.69 -0.69
C GLU A 34 13.76 18.78 0.26
N TRP A 35 13.01 19.73 -0.29
CA TRP A 35 12.27 20.69 0.53
C TRP A 35 11.22 19.97 1.38
N SER A 36 10.45 19.06 0.79
CA SER A 36 9.46 18.25 1.51
C SER A 36 10.10 17.40 2.62
N ARG A 37 11.24 16.74 2.35
CA ARG A 37 12.01 15.99 3.37
C ARG A 37 12.33 16.87 4.58
N THR A 38 12.84 18.07 4.32
CA THR A 38 13.20 19.03 5.38
C THR A 38 11.97 19.52 6.12
N PHE A 39 10.91 19.88 5.39
CA PHE A 39 9.64 20.34 5.94
C PHE A 39 9.04 19.29 6.88
N PHE A 40 8.89 18.04 6.44
CA PHE A 40 8.31 16.98 7.26
C PHE A 40 9.21 16.61 8.43
N LYS A 41 10.53 16.56 8.24
CA LYS A 41 11.47 16.30 9.34
C LYS A 41 11.35 17.34 10.45
N ASN A 42 11.22 18.61 10.11
CA ASN A 42 11.11 19.70 11.08
C ASN A 42 9.73 19.75 11.74
N ASN A 43 8.65 19.47 10.98
CA ASN A 43 7.29 19.51 11.51
C ASN A 43 6.87 18.25 12.27
N PHE A 44 7.56 17.12 12.11
CA PHE A 44 7.22 15.87 12.80
C PHE A 44 8.27 15.40 13.81
N SER A 45 9.33 16.16 14.06
CA SER A 45 10.27 15.86 15.14
C SER A 45 9.64 16.22 16.49
N ASN A 46 9.31 15.21 17.30
CA ASN A 46 8.77 15.33 18.66
C ASN A 46 7.45 16.11 18.76
N VAL A 47 6.49 15.81 17.87
CA VAL A 47 5.16 16.41 17.92
C VAL A 47 4.18 15.50 18.66
N ALA A 48 3.64 16.01 19.77
CA ALA A 48 2.52 15.40 20.46
C ALA A 48 1.21 15.81 19.78
N VAL A 49 0.48 14.83 19.25
CA VAL A 49 -0.88 14.94 18.74
C VAL A 49 -1.81 14.37 19.82
N GLY A 50 -2.58 15.25 20.46
CA GLY A 50 -3.57 14.88 21.48
C GLY A 50 -4.90 15.57 21.22
N GLY A 51 -5.99 15.00 21.73
CA GLY A 51 -7.28 15.71 21.83
C GLY A 51 -8.48 15.08 21.12
N GLY A 52 -8.76 13.80 21.34
CA GLY A 52 -10.07 13.22 21.01
C GLY A 52 -10.67 12.56 22.23
N ASP A 53 -11.59 13.24 22.94
CA ASP A 53 -12.49 12.78 24.03
C ASP A 53 -11.96 11.81 25.12
N GLY A 54 -10.66 11.54 25.14
CA GLY A 54 -9.96 10.70 26.10
C GLY A 54 -8.51 11.13 26.21
N ASP A 55 -7.90 10.86 27.37
CA ASP A 55 -6.53 11.23 27.72
C ASP A 55 -5.47 10.36 27.00
N ALA A 56 -5.67 10.14 25.70
CA ALA A 56 -4.70 9.51 24.82
C ALA A 56 -3.83 10.58 24.16
N THR A 57 -2.51 10.43 24.31
CA THR A 57 -1.49 11.28 23.69
C THR A 57 -0.64 10.43 22.75
N ILE A 58 -0.56 10.82 21.49
CA ILE A 58 0.34 10.22 20.50
C ILE A 58 1.50 11.19 20.28
N THR A 59 2.73 10.73 20.47
CA THR A 59 3.94 11.52 20.21
C THR A 59 4.68 10.94 19.02
N ILE A 60 4.76 11.73 17.95
CA ILE A 60 5.58 11.41 16.79
C ILE A 60 7.04 11.68 17.16
N LYS A 61 7.89 10.64 17.14
CA LYS A 61 9.31 10.74 17.49
C LYS A 61 10.16 11.19 16.31
N LYS A 62 9.95 10.58 15.13
CA LYS A 62 10.78 10.84 13.95
C LYS A 62 10.07 10.48 12.65
N VAL A 63 10.48 11.13 11.57
CA VAL A 63 10.25 10.64 10.20
C VAL A 63 11.26 9.51 9.94
N GLU A 64 10.77 8.28 9.76
CA GLU A 64 11.63 7.12 9.47
C GLU A 64 11.98 7.03 7.99
N LYS A 65 11.02 7.33 7.12
CA LYS A 65 11.17 7.22 5.68
C LYS A 65 10.23 8.22 4.99
N LEU A 66 10.72 8.84 3.93
CA LEU A 66 9.93 9.69 3.04
C LEU A 66 10.37 9.41 1.62
N ASP A 67 9.43 9.00 0.77
CA ASP A 67 9.67 8.74 -0.65
C ASP A 67 8.51 9.26 -1.49
N GLY A 68 8.71 9.24 -2.80
CA GLY A 68 7.75 9.71 -3.79
C GLY A 68 8.28 10.94 -4.53
N GLU A 69 7.36 11.76 -5.02
CA GLU A 69 7.66 12.93 -5.82
C GLU A 69 6.94 14.16 -5.28
N ALA A 70 7.63 15.29 -5.39
CA ALA A 70 7.05 16.60 -5.14
C ALA A 70 7.74 17.56 -6.09
N TYR A 71 6.96 18.31 -6.85
CA TYR A 71 7.49 19.23 -7.82
C TYR A 71 6.55 20.41 -8.03
N VAL A 72 7.13 21.48 -8.56
CA VAL A 72 6.39 22.67 -8.96
C VAL A 72 6.67 22.93 -10.43
N ASN A 73 5.60 22.88 -11.22
CA ASN A 73 5.62 23.14 -12.65
C ASN A 73 5.18 24.56 -12.95
N VAL A 74 5.90 25.26 -13.84
CA VAL A 74 5.50 26.58 -14.33
C VAL A 74 5.12 26.49 -15.80
N ARG A 75 3.86 26.82 -16.11
CA ARG A 75 3.34 26.81 -17.49
C ARG A 75 2.30 27.91 -17.71
N LYS A 76 2.46 28.70 -18.78
CA LYS A 76 1.53 29.80 -19.14
C LYS A 76 1.31 30.78 -17.98
N GLY A 77 2.39 31.12 -17.25
CA GLY A 77 2.34 32.00 -16.08
C GLY A 77 1.65 31.43 -14.84
N LYS A 78 1.26 30.14 -14.85
CA LYS A 78 0.67 29.46 -13.68
C LYS A 78 1.68 28.53 -13.05
N VAL A 79 1.68 28.53 -11.72
CA VAL A 79 2.41 27.59 -10.87
C VAL A 79 1.48 26.42 -10.56
N ILE A 80 1.91 25.20 -10.87
CA ILE A 80 1.15 23.96 -10.74
C ILE A 80 1.95 23.02 -9.84
N PRO A 81 1.61 22.92 -8.54
CA PRO A 81 2.22 21.94 -7.68
C PRO A 81 1.69 20.53 -7.98
N GLY A 82 2.56 19.54 -7.93
CA GLY A 82 2.22 18.12 -7.98
C GLY A 82 3.00 17.36 -6.93
N TYR A 83 2.36 16.41 -6.25
CA TYR A 83 3.03 15.58 -5.26
C TYR A 83 2.32 14.24 -5.08
N GLU A 84 3.13 13.21 -4.87
CA GLU A 84 2.72 11.89 -4.37
C GLU A 84 3.79 11.47 -3.37
N ILE A 85 3.52 11.63 -2.08
CA ILE A 85 4.51 11.40 -1.02
C ILE A 85 4.02 10.28 -0.09
N SER A 86 4.87 9.28 0.10
CA SER A 86 4.73 8.26 1.13
C SER A 86 5.63 8.60 2.32
N VAL A 87 5.03 8.88 3.48
CA VAL A 87 5.76 9.18 4.72
C VAL A 87 5.52 8.06 5.72
N ARG A 88 6.59 7.57 6.35
CA ARG A 88 6.55 6.66 7.50
C ARG A 88 7.09 7.37 8.72
N LEU A 89 6.32 7.35 9.80
CA LEU A 89 6.63 8.01 11.06
C LEU A 89 6.80 6.96 12.16
N ALA A 90 7.79 7.14 13.02
CA ALA A 90 7.84 6.43 14.29
C ALA A 90 7.12 7.25 15.34
N TRP A 91 6.22 6.63 16.08
CA TRP A 91 5.43 7.29 17.10
C TRP A 91 5.26 6.41 18.33
N GLU A 92 5.00 7.05 19.47
CA GLU A 92 4.60 6.39 20.71
C GLU A 92 3.23 6.91 21.15
N GLY A 93 2.34 6.01 21.56
CA GLY A 93 1.05 6.38 22.14
C GLY A 93 1.00 6.00 23.60
N GLU A 94 0.58 6.94 24.45
CA GLU A 94 0.20 6.68 25.84
C GLU A 94 -1.29 6.98 26.01
N ALA A 95 -2.06 5.99 26.47
CA ALA A 95 -3.43 6.21 26.96
C ALA A 95 -3.41 6.20 28.49
N ARG A 96 -4.02 7.19 29.14
CA ARG A 96 -4.17 7.25 30.60
C ARG A 96 -5.62 7.08 31.00
N ASP A 97 -5.85 6.49 32.18
CA ASP A 97 -7.16 6.55 32.83
C ASP A 97 -7.35 7.86 33.60
N ALA A 98 -8.57 8.09 34.11
CA ALA A 98 -8.89 9.27 34.92
C ALA A 98 -8.06 9.40 36.22
N ASN A 99 -7.39 8.32 36.65
CA ASN A 99 -6.49 8.29 37.81
C ASN A 99 -5.02 8.51 37.42
N GLY A 100 -4.73 8.81 36.15
CA GLY A 100 -3.39 9.06 35.64
C GLY A 100 -2.54 7.81 35.42
N LYS A 101 -3.11 6.61 35.52
CA LYS A 101 -2.42 5.34 35.27
C LYS A 101 -2.34 5.07 33.77
N VAL A 102 -1.16 4.72 33.27
CA VAL A 102 -0.95 4.34 31.87
C VAL A 102 -1.67 3.02 31.59
N LEU A 103 -2.67 3.05 30.72
CA LEU A 103 -3.47 1.91 30.29
C LEU A 103 -2.72 1.08 29.24
N GLN A 104 -2.10 1.75 28.25
CA GLN A 104 -1.33 1.12 27.18
C GLN A 104 -0.23 2.06 26.69
N ARG A 105 0.94 1.47 26.39
CA ARG A 105 2.02 2.10 25.65
C ARG A 105 2.23 1.31 24.35
N LYS A 106 2.03 1.95 23.21
CA LYS A 106 2.33 1.35 21.89
C LYS A 106 3.46 2.14 21.25
N GLU A 107 4.53 1.45 20.88
CA GLU A 107 5.61 2.01 20.08
C GLU A 107 5.52 1.41 18.68
N GLU A 108 5.24 2.23 17.66
CA GLU A 108 5.39 1.79 16.28
C GLU A 108 6.75 2.31 15.79
N VAL A 109 7.78 1.49 16.04
CA VAL A 109 9.11 1.67 15.47
C VAL A 109 9.28 0.54 14.46
N ASN A 110 8.93 0.77 13.19
CA ASN A 110 9.27 -0.19 12.15
C ASN A 110 10.73 0.05 11.74
N LYS A 111 11.64 -0.32 12.66
CA LYS A 111 13.06 -0.49 12.36
C LYS A 111 13.16 -1.33 11.08
N SER A 112 13.70 -0.71 10.04
CA SER A 112 14.15 -1.38 8.81
C SER A 112 15.44 -2.19 9.04
N GLU A 113 15.97 -2.22 10.27
CA GLU A 113 16.87 -3.26 10.73
C GLU A 113 16.03 -4.52 10.99
N GLY A 114 15.83 -5.34 9.95
CA GLY A 114 15.08 -6.60 10.08
C GLY A 114 15.52 -7.36 11.32
N LYS A 115 14.55 -7.78 12.15
CA LYS A 115 14.82 -8.68 13.29
C LYS A 115 15.68 -9.82 12.77
N LYS A 116 16.85 -10.05 13.38
CA LYS A 116 17.76 -11.13 12.96
C LYS A 116 16.96 -12.44 12.88
N GLY A 117 17.04 -13.13 11.74
CA GLY A 117 16.29 -14.36 11.47
C GLY A 117 14.90 -14.17 10.87
N PHE A 118 14.46 -12.93 10.57
CA PHE A 118 13.19 -12.65 9.91
C PHE A 118 13.38 -11.75 8.69
N LYS A 119 12.54 -11.97 7.67
CA LYS A 119 12.56 -11.22 6.40
C LYS A 119 11.23 -10.53 6.12
N LEU A 120 11.32 -9.58 5.19
CA LEU A 120 10.22 -8.86 4.59
C LEU A 120 10.09 -9.28 3.12
N ILE A 121 8.91 -9.72 2.71
CA ILE A 121 8.57 -9.94 1.30
C ILE A 121 7.70 -8.77 0.85
N SER A 122 8.03 -8.16 -0.29
CA SER A 122 7.24 -7.10 -0.88
C SER A 122 6.99 -7.40 -2.36
N LEU A 123 5.72 -7.50 -2.73
CA LEU A 123 5.30 -7.79 -4.11
C LEU A 123 4.36 -6.69 -4.60
N THR A 124 4.46 -6.34 -5.87
CA THR A 124 3.49 -5.46 -6.53
C THR A 124 3.02 -6.15 -7.80
N GLU A 125 1.71 -6.34 -7.93
CA GLU A 125 1.10 -7.08 -9.03
C GLU A 125 -0.08 -6.31 -9.63
N LYS A 126 -0.21 -6.37 -10.96
CA LYS A 126 -1.30 -5.72 -11.70
C LYS A 126 -2.34 -6.76 -12.15
N PHE A 127 -3.61 -6.46 -11.94
CA PHE A 127 -4.76 -7.27 -12.34
C PHE A 127 -5.77 -6.46 -13.15
N ASN A 128 -6.45 -7.12 -14.09
CA ASN A 128 -7.49 -6.52 -14.93
C ASN A 128 -8.88 -6.82 -14.36
N CYS A 129 -9.14 -6.30 -13.16
CA CYS A 129 -10.43 -6.33 -12.47
C CYS A 129 -10.54 -5.15 -11.50
N ARG A 130 -11.74 -4.95 -10.94
CA ARG A 130 -11.98 -3.93 -9.89
C ARG A 130 -11.36 -4.33 -8.57
N ALA A 131 -10.97 -3.36 -7.76
CA ALA A 131 -10.36 -3.62 -6.46
C ALA A 131 -11.29 -4.38 -5.52
N ARG A 132 -12.60 -4.06 -5.56
CA ARG A 132 -13.63 -4.79 -4.79
C ARG A 132 -13.69 -6.28 -5.13
N ASP A 133 -13.50 -6.65 -6.40
CA ASP A 133 -13.61 -8.05 -6.85
C ASP A 133 -12.40 -8.85 -6.36
N LEU A 134 -11.22 -8.20 -6.32
CA LEU A 134 -9.99 -8.74 -5.72
C LEU A 134 -10.08 -8.87 -4.20
N PHE A 135 -10.67 -7.90 -3.53
CA PHE A 135 -10.94 -8.01 -2.10
C PHE A 135 -11.88 -9.20 -1.83
N GLU A 136 -12.97 -9.30 -2.60
CA GLU A 136 -13.97 -10.35 -2.41
C GLU A 136 -13.41 -11.75 -2.69
N ILE A 137 -12.61 -11.94 -3.75
CA ILE A 137 -11.99 -13.25 -4.03
C ILE A 137 -11.02 -13.69 -2.93
N LEU A 138 -10.38 -12.73 -2.23
CA LEU A 138 -9.45 -13.01 -1.13
C LEU A 138 -10.16 -13.24 0.22
N MET A 139 -11.36 -12.68 0.42
CA MET A 139 -12.08 -12.76 1.70
C MET A 139 -13.32 -13.68 1.69
N ASP A 140 -13.74 -14.17 0.53
CA ASP A 140 -14.83 -15.14 0.42
C ASP A 140 -14.31 -16.58 0.35
N GLU A 141 -14.75 -17.41 1.30
CA GLU A 141 -14.37 -18.81 1.40
C GLU A 141 -14.60 -19.60 0.11
N ASN A 142 -15.77 -19.46 -0.51
CA ASN A 142 -16.12 -20.24 -1.70
C ASN A 142 -15.30 -19.79 -2.91
N ARG A 143 -15.09 -18.48 -3.06
CA ARG A 143 -14.22 -17.93 -4.11
C ARG A 143 -12.77 -18.37 -3.93
N TRP A 144 -12.27 -18.36 -2.69
CA TRP A 144 -10.92 -18.81 -2.36
C TRP A 144 -10.71 -20.26 -2.74
N ARG A 145 -11.61 -21.14 -2.29
CA ARG A 145 -11.63 -22.56 -2.67
C ARG A 145 -11.70 -22.73 -4.18
N GLY A 146 -12.50 -21.91 -4.85
CA GLY A 146 -12.67 -21.93 -6.31
C GLY A 146 -11.38 -21.65 -7.09
N PHE A 147 -10.54 -20.70 -6.68
CA PHE A 147 -9.31 -20.39 -7.43
C PHE A 147 -8.10 -21.23 -6.98
N THR A 148 -8.01 -21.58 -5.69
CA THR A 148 -6.91 -22.39 -5.16
C THR A 148 -7.10 -23.88 -5.37
N GLN A 149 -8.34 -24.37 -5.46
CA GLN A 149 -8.70 -25.79 -5.44
C GLN A 149 -8.28 -26.51 -4.14
N SER A 150 -8.10 -25.76 -3.05
CA SER A 150 -7.82 -26.26 -1.70
C SER A 150 -8.93 -25.86 -0.74
N ASN A 151 -9.07 -26.58 0.38
CA ASN A 151 -10.03 -26.14 1.40
C ASN A 151 -9.59 -24.83 2.05
N ALA A 152 -10.58 -24.00 2.37
CA ALA A 152 -10.42 -22.77 3.11
C ALA A 152 -11.61 -22.59 4.06
N ARG A 153 -11.38 -21.85 5.14
CA ARG A 153 -12.36 -21.26 6.03
C ARG A 153 -11.93 -19.83 6.29
N ILE A 154 -12.76 -18.86 5.94
CA ILE A 154 -12.39 -17.44 6.02
C ILE A 154 -13.51 -16.65 6.68
N SER A 155 -13.25 -16.13 7.87
CA SER A 155 -14.13 -15.11 8.45
C SER A 155 -13.99 -13.79 7.69
N LYS A 156 -15.10 -13.09 7.48
CA LYS A 156 -15.15 -11.76 6.86
C LYS A 156 -15.09 -10.62 7.88
N GLU A 157 -14.99 -10.94 9.16
CA GLU A 157 -15.00 -9.96 10.25
C GLU A 157 -13.58 -9.61 10.69
N VAL A 158 -13.39 -8.36 11.12
CA VAL A 158 -12.18 -7.94 11.83
C VAL A 158 -12.09 -8.71 13.15
N GLY A 159 -10.93 -9.28 13.44
CA GLY A 159 -10.75 -10.18 14.56
C GLY A 159 -11.22 -11.61 14.30
N GLY A 160 -11.80 -11.90 13.13
CA GLY A 160 -12.14 -13.26 12.72
C GLY A 160 -10.92 -14.09 12.31
N GLU A 161 -11.00 -15.40 12.47
CA GLU A 161 -9.94 -16.34 12.08
C GLU A 161 -10.12 -16.85 10.64
N PHE A 162 -9.02 -17.27 10.04
CA PHE A 162 -9.02 -17.97 8.76
C PHE A 162 -8.04 -19.14 8.75
N SER A 163 -8.30 -20.08 7.85
CA SER A 163 -7.51 -21.27 7.59
C SER A 163 -7.58 -21.56 6.09
N ILE A 164 -6.44 -21.60 5.40
CA ILE A 164 -6.35 -21.76 3.95
C ILE A 164 -5.29 -22.81 3.59
N PHE A 165 -5.34 -23.33 2.36
CA PHE A 165 -4.48 -24.42 1.89
C PHE A 165 -4.56 -25.66 2.80
N ASP A 166 -5.79 -26.13 3.03
CA ASP A 166 -6.07 -27.33 3.84
C ASP A 166 -5.51 -27.24 5.28
N GLY A 167 -5.49 -26.02 5.82
CA GLY A 167 -5.00 -25.73 7.18
C GLY A 167 -3.49 -25.54 7.28
N SER A 168 -2.78 -25.56 6.16
CA SER A 168 -1.33 -25.31 6.14
C SER A 168 -0.98 -23.87 6.52
N VAL A 169 -1.87 -22.92 6.21
CA VAL A 169 -1.78 -21.52 6.66
C VAL A 169 -3.00 -21.21 7.51
N THR A 170 -2.78 -20.67 8.69
CA THR A 170 -3.83 -20.15 9.57
C THR A 170 -3.56 -18.70 9.94
N GLY A 171 -4.56 -18.01 10.48
CA GLY A 171 -4.37 -16.63 10.86
C GLY A 171 -5.62 -15.92 11.35
N LYS A 172 -5.49 -14.60 11.51
CA LYS A 172 -6.54 -13.72 12.02
C LYS A 172 -6.57 -12.40 11.25
N ASN A 173 -7.76 -11.92 10.93
CA ASN A 173 -7.96 -10.60 10.34
C ASN A 173 -7.74 -9.51 11.38
N LEU A 174 -6.92 -8.51 11.07
CA LEU A 174 -6.64 -7.37 11.95
C LEU A 174 -7.35 -6.10 11.49
N GLU A 175 -7.37 -5.86 10.18
CA GLU A 175 -7.98 -4.69 9.57
C GLU A 175 -8.49 -5.08 8.18
N LEU A 176 -9.72 -4.69 7.87
CA LEU A 176 -10.38 -5.00 6.60
C LEU A 176 -11.11 -3.74 6.13
N GLU A 177 -10.74 -3.25 4.96
CA GLU A 177 -11.44 -2.18 4.27
C GLU A 177 -11.75 -2.64 2.85
N GLU A 178 -13.04 -2.75 2.56
CA GLU A 178 -13.54 -3.34 1.32
C GLU A 178 -12.96 -2.63 0.09
N GLY A 179 -12.26 -3.39 -0.75
CA GLY A 179 -11.67 -2.86 -1.97
C GLY A 179 -10.45 -1.94 -1.76
N MET A 180 -9.93 -1.80 -0.54
CA MET A 180 -8.77 -0.95 -0.27
C MET A 180 -7.65 -1.63 0.52
N LEU A 181 -7.98 -2.36 1.59
CA LEU A 181 -6.95 -2.86 2.52
C LEU A 181 -7.35 -4.19 3.19
N ILE A 182 -6.40 -5.12 3.25
CA ILE A 182 -6.45 -6.30 4.11
C ILE A 182 -5.18 -6.35 4.95
N VAL A 183 -5.32 -6.41 6.28
CA VAL A 183 -4.22 -6.68 7.21
C VAL A 183 -4.54 -7.93 8.02
N GLN A 184 -3.63 -8.89 8.01
CA GLN A 184 -3.83 -10.20 8.61
C GLN A 184 -2.56 -10.67 9.33
N ARG A 185 -2.74 -11.47 10.38
CA ARG A 185 -1.66 -12.33 10.89
C ARG A 185 -1.69 -13.64 10.17
N TRP A 186 -0.53 -14.14 9.78
CA TRP A 186 -0.37 -15.42 9.10
C TRP A 186 0.55 -16.31 9.92
N ARG A 187 0.26 -17.61 9.94
CA ARG A 187 1.15 -18.63 10.47
C ARG A 187 1.16 -19.80 9.50
N PHE A 188 2.35 -20.15 9.04
CA PHE A 188 2.53 -21.38 8.27
C PHE A 188 2.84 -22.55 9.20
N GLY A 189 2.23 -23.70 8.92
CA GLY A 189 2.31 -24.88 9.79
C GLY A 189 3.73 -25.38 10.03
N SER A 190 4.66 -25.18 9.09
CA SER A 190 6.08 -25.59 9.21
C SER A 190 6.96 -24.62 10.00
N TRP A 191 6.48 -23.42 10.31
CA TRP A 191 7.27 -22.44 11.04
C TRP A 191 7.48 -22.84 12.51
N PRO A 192 8.52 -22.31 13.17
CA PRO A 192 8.72 -22.49 14.60
C PRO A 192 7.49 -22.09 15.42
N ASP A 193 7.33 -22.69 16.58
CA ASP A 193 6.16 -22.46 17.43
C ASP A 193 6.14 -21.04 18.00
N GLY A 194 4.94 -20.47 18.12
CA GLY A 194 4.74 -19.09 18.56
C GLY A 194 5.08 -18.01 17.52
N ILE A 195 5.57 -18.37 16.34
CA ILE A 195 5.87 -17.42 15.28
C ILE A 195 4.63 -17.18 14.40
N GLU A 196 4.26 -15.90 14.29
CA GLU A 196 3.26 -15.36 13.37
C GLU A 196 3.90 -14.23 12.59
N SER A 197 3.55 -14.13 11.30
CA SER A 197 3.93 -13.03 10.42
C SER A 197 2.77 -12.06 10.25
N MET A 198 3.03 -10.93 9.59
CA MET A 198 2.01 -9.94 9.26
C MET A 198 1.94 -9.70 7.76
N VAL A 199 0.74 -9.87 7.20
CA VAL A 199 0.44 -9.63 5.79
C VAL A 199 -0.39 -8.36 5.68
N ARG A 200 0.04 -7.44 4.83
CA ARG A 200 -0.68 -6.24 4.42
C ARG A 200 -0.84 -6.24 2.90
N ILE A 201 -2.09 -6.19 2.44
CA ILE A 201 -2.46 -6.14 1.03
C ILE A 201 -3.21 -4.83 0.81
N MET A 202 -2.64 -3.96 0.00
CA MET A 202 -3.31 -2.73 -0.45
C MET A 202 -3.77 -2.89 -1.88
N PHE A 203 -4.97 -2.40 -2.16
CA PHE A 203 -5.55 -2.35 -3.51
C PHE A 203 -5.63 -0.90 -3.95
N GLU A 204 -5.03 -0.60 -5.09
CA GLU A 204 -5.08 0.72 -5.72
C GLU A 204 -5.70 0.55 -7.11
N GLU A 205 -6.71 1.35 -7.45
CA GLU A 205 -7.39 1.30 -8.75
C GLU A 205 -7.07 2.56 -9.56
N PRO A 206 -5.89 2.65 -10.21
CA PRO A 206 -5.49 3.84 -10.97
C PRO A 206 -6.36 4.07 -12.22
N GLU A 207 -6.92 3.00 -12.79
CA GLU A 207 -7.84 3.04 -13.93
C GLU A 207 -9.03 2.12 -13.65
N ASP A 208 -10.21 2.46 -14.18
CA ASP A 208 -11.43 1.66 -14.04
C ASP A 208 -11.19 0.21 -14.50
N GLY A 209 -11.39 -0.75 -13.58
CA GLY A 209 -11.24 -2.17 -13.88
C GLY A 209 -9.80 -2.65 -13.95
N VAL A 210 -8.85 -1.84 -13.47
CA VAL A 210 -7.44 -2.19 -13.36
C VAL A 210 -6.97 -1.93 -11.93
N THR A 211 -6.60 -2.99 -11.22
CA THR A 211 -6.14 -2.90 -9.84
C THR A 211 -4.65 -3.24 -9.75
N VAL A 212 -3.91 -2.41 -9.01
CA VAL A 212 -2.55 -2.68 -8.56
C VAL A 212 -2.61 -3.13 -7.10
N VAL A 213 -2.11 -4.33 -6.85
CA VAL A 213 -2.02 -4.93 -5.51
C VAL A 213 -0.60 -4.73 -4.98
N LYS A 214 -0.47 -4.06 -3.84
CA LYS A 214 0.80 -3.92 -3.12
C LYS A 214 0.77 -4.81 -1.87
N LEU A 215 1.51 -5.91 -1.92
CA LEU A 215 1.67 -6.85 -0.81
C LEU A 215 2.94 -6.52 -0.01
N THR A 216 2.81 -6.51 1.30
CA THR A 216 3.93 -6.50 2.25
C THR A 216 3.71 -7.61 3.27
N HIS A 217 4.65 -8.54 3.40
CA HIS A 217 4.61 -9.65 4.33
C HIS A 217 5.85 -9.60 5.23
N SER A 218 5.68 -9.11 6.45
CA SER A 218 6.75 -8.92 7.44
C SER A 218 6.79 -10.05 8.46
N ASP A 219 7.90 -10.13 9.19
CA ASP A 219 8.13 -11.13 10.24
C ASP A 219 8.05 -12.58 9.74
N VAL A 220 8.42 -12.81 8.47
CA VAL A 220 8.55 -14.17 7.90
C VAL A 220 9.87 -14.77 8.39
N PRO A 221 9.87 -15.93 9.08
CA PRO A 221 11.12 -16.52 9.57
C PRO A 221 12.01 -16.98 8.41
N GLU A 222 13.33 -16.90 8.59
CA GLU A 222 14.31 -17.39 7.60
C GLU A 222 14.29 -18.93 7.52
N GLU A 223 14.14 -19.58 8.67
CA GLU A 223 14.19 -21.03 8.82
C GLU A 223 12.85 -21.60 9.31
N ASP A 224 12.54 -22.82 8.89
CA ASP A 224 11.42 -23.59 9.43
C ASP A 224 11.78 -24.21 10.79
N ARG A 225 10.85 -24.95 11.40
CA ARG A 225 11.11 -25.60 12.70
C ARG A 225 12.23 -26.65 12.68
N TYR A 226 12.73 -27.03 11.50
CA TYR A 226 13.77 -28.02 11.31
C TYR A 226 15.12 -27.40 10.90
N GLY A 227 15.20 -26.06 10.84
CA GLY A 227 16.41 -25.33 10.45
C GLY A 227 16.61 -25.20 8.93
N ASN A 228 15.58 -25.46 8.12
CA ASN A 228 15.70 -25.30 6.67
C ASN A 228 15.46 -23.84 6.26
N ALA A 229 16.48 -23.19 5.68
CA ALA A 229 16.43 -21.79 5.24
C ALA A 229 15.69 -21.56 3.90
N THR A 230 14.57 -22.25 3.67
CA THR A 230 13.76 -22.16 2.43
C THR A 230 12.42 -21.43 2.63
N VAL A 231 12.13 -21.00 3.85
CA VAL A 231 10.81 -20.48 4.23
C VAL A 231 10.44 -19.24 3.42
N VAL A 232 11.36 -18.29 3.29
CA VAL A 232 11.11 -17.02 2.60
C VAL A 232 10.80 -17.25 1.12
N GLU A 233 11.62 -18.07 0.45
CA GLU A 233 11.44 -18.43 -0.96
C GLU A 233 10.11 -19.17 -1.16
N ASN A 234 9.81 -20.16 -0.31
CA ASN A 234 8.56 -20.91 -0.39
C ASN A 234 7.33 -20.01 -0.15
N THR A 235 7.43 -19.05 0.76
CA THR A 235 6.36 -18.10 1.06
C THR A 235 6.13 -17.15 -0.12
N GLU A 236 7.19 -16.59 -0.70
CA GLU A 236 7.10 -15.72 -1.88
C GLU A 236 6.54 -16.49 -3.08
N ARG A 237 7.04 -17.69 -3.35
CA ARG A 237 6.55 -18.57 -4.42
C ARG A 237 5.09 -18.93 -4.21
N GLY A 238 4.68 -19.21 -2.98
CA GLY A 238 3.27 -19.44 -2.63
C GLY A 238 2.37 -18.27 -2.99
N TRP A 239 2.79 -17.03 -2.67
CA TRP A 239 2.06 -15.83 -3.08
C TRP A 239 1.96 -15.69 -4.60
N ARG A 240 3.09 -15.84 -5.31
CA ARG A 240 3.14 -15.67 -6.77
C ARG A 240 2.32 -16.74 -7.50
N ASP A 241 2.60 -18.00 -7.22
CA ASP A 241 2.15 -19.11 -8.06
C ASP A 241 0.81 -19.68 -7.62
N LEU A 242 0.56 -19.73 -6.30
CA LEU A 242 -0.64 -20.35 -5.75
C LEU A 242 -1.76 -19.35 -5.49
N ILE A 243 -1.44 -18.06 -5.31
CA ILE A 243 -2.41 -17.01 -5.06
C ILE A 243 -2.57 -16.11 -6.30
N PHE A 244 -1.58 -15.27 -6.59
CA PHE A 244 -1.72 -14.23 -7.62
C PHE A 244 -1.89 -14.79 -9.03
N GLN A 245 -1.11 -15.79 -9.42
CA GLN A 245 -1.24 -16.40 -10.75
C GLN A 245 -2.57 -17.14 -10.91
N ARG A 246 -3.09 -17.76 -9.83
CA ARG A 246 -4.39 -18.43 -9.84
C ARG A 246 -5.54 -17.43 -9.92
N ILE A 247 -5.47 -16.33 -9.18
CA ILE A 247 -6.43 -15.21 -9.27
C ILE A 247 -6.43 -14.62 -10.68
N ARG A 248 -5.25 -14.39 -11.28
CA ARG A 248 -5.12 -13.91 -12.67
C ARG A 248 -5.84 -14.85 -13.64
N THR A 249 -5.64 -16.16 -13.47
CA THR A 249 -6.31 -17.18 -14.29
C THR A 249 -7.82 -17.20 -14.04
N ALA A 250 -8.27 -17.00 -12.80
CA ALA A 250 -9.68 -16.94 -12.46
C ALA A 250 -10.39 -15.77 -13.17
N PHE A 251 -9.81 -14.56 -13.11
CA PHE A 251 -10.39 -13.38 -13.76
C PHE A 251 -10.29 -13.38 -15.29
N ALA A 252 -9.29 -14.08 -15.85
CA ALA A 252 -9.17 -14.23 -17.31
C ALA A 252 -10.26 -15.13 -17.92
N ARG A 253 -10.89 -16.01 -17.13
CA ARG A 253 -11.97 -16.90 -17.61
C ARG A 253 -13.31 -16.14 -17.61
N LYS A 254 -13.94 -15.99 -18.78
CA LYS A 254 -15.26 -15.35 -18.92
C LYS A 254 -16.33 -16.02 -18.04
N ASP A 255 -16.31 -17.36 -17.95
CA ASP A 255 -17.30 -18.13 -17.20
C ASP A 255 -17.21 -17.93 -15.69
N TYR A 256 -16.03 -17.55 -15.16
CA TYR A 256 -15.85 -17.30 -13.73
C TYR A 256 -16.72 -16.15 -13.25
N TRP A 257 -16.93 -15.13 -14.10
CA TRP A 257 -17.81 -14.00 -13.80
C TRP A 257 -19.28 -14.41 -13.79
N ILE A 258 -19.72 -15.30 -14.68
CA ILE A 258 -21.14 -15.67 -14.82
C ILE A 258 -21.64 -16.41 -13.56
N GLY A 259 -20.82 -17.31 -13.00
CA GLY A 259 -21.19 -18.10 -11.83
C GLY A 259 -20.92 -17.40 -10.49
N ASN A 260 -19.79 -16.70 -10.36
CA ASN A 260 -19.36 -16.17 -9.06
C ASN A 260 -19.62 -14.67 -8.90
N PHE A 261 -19.62 -13.88 -9.96
CA PHE A 261 -19.81 -12.43 -9.91
C PHE A 261 -21.00 -12.02 -10.79
N PRO A 262 -22.26 -12.30 -10.36
CA PRO A 262 -23.41 -11.82 -11.11
C PRO A 262 -23.29 -10.31 -11.22
N ARG A 263 -23.03 -9.79 -12.43
CA ARG A 263 -22.97 -8.35 -12.65
C ARG A 263 -24.32 -7.80 -12.21
N LYS A 264 -24.35 -7.06 -11.10
CA LYS A 264 -25.48 -6.18 -10.73
C LYS A 264 -25.51 -4.98 -11.69
N THR A 265 -25.53 -5.24 -12.98
CA THR A 265 -25.84 -4.24 -13.99
C THR A 265 -26.88 -4.88 -14.88
N LYS A 266 -28.13 -4.66 -14.48
CA LYS A 266 -29.23 -4.45 -15.42
C LYS A 266 -28.69 -3.39 -16.39
N CYS A 267 -28.17 -3.81 -17.55
CA CYS A 267 -28.15 -2.92 -18.71
C CYS A 267 -29.62 -2.63 -18.98
N LEU A 268 -30.10 -1.50 -18.46
CA LEU A 268 -31.25 -0.81 -19.01
C LEU A 268 -30.81 -0.34 -20.40
N LEU A 269 -30.89 -1.26 -21.36
CA LEU A 269 -31.03 -0.90 -22.76
C LEU A 269 -32.40 -0.23 -22.86
N GLN A 270 -32.40 1.10 -22.81
CA GLN A 270 -33.36 1.93 -23.51
C GLN A 270 -32.62 2.67 -24.61
#